data_AF-A0A7W7KNA6-F1
#
_entry.id   AF-A0A7W7KNA6-F1
#
_cell.length_a   1.000
_cell.length_b   1.000
_cell.length_c   1.000
_cell.angle_alpha   90.00
_cell.angle_beta   90.00
_cell.angle_gamma   90.00
#
_symmetry.space_group_name_H-M   'P 1'
#
loop_
_entity.id
_entity.type
_entity.pdbx_description
1 polymer ?
#
loop_
_entity_poly.entity_id
_entity_poly.type
_entity_poly.pdbx_seq_one_letter_code
_entity_poly.pdbx_strand_id
1 'polypeptide(L)'
;MPRTMNVLGRLLLAPLLLLLSAHVVAEDYQFDFNWVDDQGQQAEITFAIDKERARKAYLEGKDQTNMKTLYARMIGPAQAYARSISGPDAGITVIPDYDRQSYRINLSYRGGGRQTAERLADLFHDYLVEQFKALEPITYYRFNKTYNSPVMNYQSVIKDYQDVIQALNTAFQSRDAQRGLVERIDDRLLFLQTIKYDALDNDDFEFLNPIRLLLEQRGDCESKQIVFAGMLKDLMPGRLVYLVSLRNKEHIVTAFQADEAPEKYTIWHEGHRFLILDATGPSHSSLSRSSARLAARLGFTADEKVWDEVGTPPGD
;
A
#
# COMPACT_ATOMS: atom_id res chain seq x y z
N MET A 1 -74.62 -39.96 -39.58
CA MET A 1 -74.52 -41.05 -38.59
C MET A 1 -73.27 -41.85 -38.88
N PRO A 2 -72.58 -42.46 -37.89
CA PRO A 2 -72.78 -42.35 -36.43
C PRO A 2 -71.95 -41.14 -35.89
N ARG A 3 -71.39 -41.01 -34.66
CA ARG A 3 -71.49 -41.70 -33.35
C ARG A 3 -71.16 -40.70 -32.19
N THR A 4 -71.70 -40.96 -30.99
CA THR A 4 -71.20 -40.68 -29.61
C THR A 4 -70.23 -39.50 -29.34
N MET A 5 -70.55 -38.47 -28.56
CA MET A 5 -70.93 -38.36 -27.12
C MET A 5 -69.79 -38.51 -26.07
N ASN A 6 -69.57 -37.40 -25.35
CA ASN A 6 -69.03 -37.13 -23.99
C ASN A 6 -68.70 -38.30 -23.03
N VAL A 7 -67.66 -38.11 -22.20
CA VAL A 7 -67.75 -37.55 -20.81
C VAL A 7 -66.34 -37.20 -20.24
N LEU A 8 -66.29 -36.27 -19.28
CA LEU A 8 -65.11 -35.69 -18.61
C LEU A 8 -64.25 -36.68 -17.80
N GLY A 9 -62.96 -36.35 -17.55
CA GLY A 9 -62.18 -37.01 -16.49
C GLY A 9 -60.71 -36.61 -16.23
N ARG A 10 -60.47 -35.43 -15.62
CA ARG A 10 -59.32 -35.08 -14.73
C ARG A 10 -57.85 -35.08 -15.23
N LEU A 11 -57.24 -33.89 -15.06
CA LEU A 11 -55.91 -33.59 -14.45
C LEU A 11 -54.61 -34.28 -14.95
N LEU A 12 -53.72 -33.44 -15.50
CA LEU A 12 -52.34 -33.15 -15.04
C LEU A 12 -51.82 -31.98 -15.91
N LEU A 13 -51.89 -30.71 -15.48
CA LEU A 13 -50.90 -30.05 -14.60
C LEU A 13 -49.44 -30.31 -15.03
N ALA A 14 -49.03 -29.65 -16.12
CA ALA A 14 -47.65 -29.31 -16.38
C ALA A 14 -47.49 -27.79 -16.16
N PRO A 15 -46.88 -27.33 -15.05
CA PRO A 15 -46.53 -25.93 -14.93
C PRO A 15 -45.40 -25.66 -15.93
N LEU A 16 -45.65 -24.76 -16.89
CA LEU A 16 -44.56 -24.17 -17.66
C LEU A 16 -43.73 -23.35 -16.68
N LEU A 17 -42.60 -23.91 -16.23
CA LEU A 17 -41.64 -23.16 -15.43
C LEU A 17 -41.13 -21.99 -16.27
N LEU A 18 -41.69 -20.81 -16.01
CA LEU A 18 -40.92 -19.57 -16.05
C LEU A 18 -39.78 -19.76 -15.06
N LEU A 19 -38.66 -20.29 -15.57
CA LEU A 19 -37.37 -20.12 -14.93
C LEU A 19 -37.20 -18.63 -14.73
N LEU A 20 -37.09 -18.21 -13.47
CA LEU A 20 -36.49 -16.93 -13.16
C LEU A 20 -35.13 -16.94 -13.84
N SER A 21 -34.98 -16.16 -14.91
CA SER A 21 -33.70 -15.51 -15.17
C SER A 21 -33.48 -14.53 -14.02
N ALA A 22 -33.03 -15.08 -12.90
CA ALA A 22 -32.21 -14.36 -11.95
C ALA A 22 -31.02 -13.88 -12.77
N HIS A 23 -31.14 -12.66 -13.29
CA HIS A 23 -30.07 -12.03 -14.03
C HIS A 23 -28.92 -11.92 -13.04
N VAL A 24 -27.81 -12.57 -13.37
CA VAL A 24 -26.56 -12.42 -12.65
C VAL A 24 -26.28 -10.93 -12.59
N VAL A 25 -26.48 -10.36 -11.40
CA VAL A 25 -26.14 -8.97 -11.13
C VAL A 25 -24.64 -8.90 -11.30
N ALA A 26 -24.13 -7.97 -12.12
CA ALA A 26 -22.71 -7.90 -12.47
C ALA A 26 -21.83 -8.14 -11.22
N GLU A 27 -21.08 -9.24 -11.27
CA GLU A 27 -20.20 -9.72 -10.19
C GLU A 27 -19.01 -8.77 -10.00
N ASP A 28 -18.70 -7.97 -11.02
CA ASP A 28 -17.59 -7.04 -11.02
C ASP A 28 -18.03 -5.57 -10.89
N TYR A 29 -17.16 -4.76 -10.29
CA TYR A 29 -17.16 -3.31 -10.32
C TYR A 29 -16.19 -2.82 -11.41
N GLN A 30 -16.71 -2.11 -12.42
CA GLN A 30 -15.93 -1.54 -13.52
C GLN A 30 -15.34 -0.17 -13.13
N PHE A 31 -14.09 0.06 -13.51
CA PHE A 31 -13.43 1.35 -13.47
C PHE A 31 -13.10 1.82 -14.88
N ASP A 32 -13.43 3.07 -15.18
CA ASP A 32 -13.10 3.73 -16.43
C ASP A 32 -12.35 5.03 -16.10
N PHE A 33 -11.10 5.13 -16.56
CA PHE A 33 -10.24 6.29 -16.33
C PHE A 33 -9.80 6.88 -17.66
N ASN A 34 -9.98 8.19 -17.83
CA ASN A 34 -9.48 8.95 -18.98
C ASN A 34 -8.59 10.11 -18.51
N TRP A 35 -7.55 10.42 -19.29
CA TRP A 35 -6.64 11.53 -19.05
C TRP A 35 -5.94 11.99 -20.33
N VAL A 36 -5.16 13.06 -20.23
CA VAL A 36 -4.27 13.53 -21.31
C VAL A 36 -2.84 13.11 -20.98
N ASP A 37 -2.19 12.36 -21.88
CA ASP A 37 -0.80 11.93 -21.71
C ASP A 37 0.22 13.03 -22.02
N ASP A 38 1.51 12.75 -21.84
CA ASP A 38 2.58 13.75 -22.01
C ASP A 38 2.78 14.23 -23.45
N GLN A 39 2.17 13.55 -24.43
CA GLN A 39 2.11 13.93 -25.83
C GLN A 39 0.85 14.75 -26.17
N GLY A 40 -0.02 15.01 -25.19
CA GLY A 40 -1.29 15.69 -25.40
C GLY A 40 -2.39 14.80 -25.98
N GLN A 41 -2.20 13.48 -26.02
CA GLN A 41 -3.17 12.54 -26.55
C GLN A 41 -4.15 12.11 -25.46
N GLN A 42 -5.40 11.83 -25.85
CA GLN A 42 -6.36 11.19 -24.94
C GLN A 42 -5.90 9.76 -24.65
N ALA A 43 -5.84 9.43 -23.38
CA ALA A 43 -5.50 8.13 -22.84
C ALA A 43 -6.67 7.61 -22.03
N GLU A 44 -6.93 6.30 -22.14
CA GLU A 44 -8.02 5.62 -21.44
C GLU A 44 -7.53 4.25 -20.97
N ILE A 45 -7.98 3.84 -19.79
CA ILE A 45 -7.92 2.45 -19.33
C ILE A 45 -9.28 2.06 -18.73
N THR A 46 -9.70 0.83 -19.01
CA THR A 46 -10.84 0.18 -18.37
C THR A 46 -10.38 -1.14 -17.78
N PHE A 47 -10.79 -1.40 -16.54
CA PHE A 47 -10.61 -2.69 -15.88
C PHE A 47 -11.78 -2.93 -14.91
N ALA A 48 -11.88 -4.13 -14.37
CA ALA A 48 -12.88 -4.47 -13.38
C ALA A 48 -12.25 -5.26 -12.24
N ILE A 49 -12.87 -5.20 -11.06
CA ILE A 49 -12.52 -6.02 -9.89
C ILE A 49 -13.80 -6.67 -9.36
N ASP A 50 -13.68 -7.82 -8.72
CA ASP A 50 -14.80 -8.46 -8.02
C ASP A 50 -15.48 -7.49 -7.03
N LYS A 51 -16.81 -7.44 -7.06
CA LYS A 51 -17.61 -6.46 -6.32
C LYS A 51 -17.63 -6.73 -4.81
N GLU A 52 -17.53 -7.97 -4.37
CA GLU A 52 -17.39 -8.30 -2.96
C GLU A 52 -15.97 -8.02 -2.46
N ARG A 53 -14.94 -8.23 -3.29
CA ARG A 53 -13.57 -7.77 -3.06
C ARG A 53 -13.52 -6.25 -2.89
N ALA A 54 -14.25 -5.52 -3.74
CA ALA A 54 -14.39 -4.06 -3.64
C ALA A 54 -15.09 -3.64 -2.35
N ARG A 55 -16.27 -4.20 -2.06
CA ARG A 55 -17.05 -3.93 -0.85
C ARG A 55 -16.24 -4.22 0.42
N LYS A 56 -15.55 -5.36 0.45
CA LYS A 56 -14.72 -5.77 1.59
C LYS A 56 -13.53 -4.85 1.80
N ALA A 57 -12.84 -4.44 0.73
CA ALA A 57 -11.74 -3.47 0.85
C ALA A 57 -12.23 -2.10 1.36
N TYR A 58 -13.45 -1.68 0.98
CA TYR A 58 -14.02 -0.41 1.42
C TYR A 58 -14.50 -0.43 2.88
N LEU A 59 -15.16 -1.51 3.34
CA LEU A 59 -15.78 -1.61 4.67
C LEU A 59 -14.93 -2.31 5.74
N GLU A 60 -14.05 -3.22 5.33
CA GLU A 60 -13.32 -4.16 6.20
C GLU A 60 -11.80 -4.14 5.91
N GLY A 61 -11.32 -3.14 5.16
CA GLY A 61 -9.91 -2.96 4.83
C GLY A 61 -9.05 -2.68 6.08
N LYS A 62 -7.80 -3.15 6.07
CA LYS A 62 -6.86 -2.93 7.20
C LYS A 62 -6.43 -1.45 7.36
N ASP A 63 -6.68 -0.61 6.37
CA ASP A 63 -6.59 0.85 6.41
C ASP A 63 -7.61 1.50 7.37
N GLN A 64 -8.66 0.77 7.77
CA GLN A 64 -9.60 1.18 8.82
C GLN A 64 -8.95 1.20 10.23
N THR A 65 -7.72 0.70 10.40
CA THR A 65 -7.01 0.63 11.69
C THR A 65 -5.85 1.62 11.77
N ASN A 66 -6.10 2.79 12.36
CA ASN A 66 -5.13 3.88 12.59
C ASN A 66 -4.21 3.69 13.83
N MET A 67 -3.16 4.52 13.94
CA MET A 67 -2.17 4.49 15.03
C MET A 67 -2.79 4.70 16.38
N LYS A 68 -3.81 5.56 16.52
CA LYS A 68 -4.55 5.73 17.78
C LYS A 68 -5.09 4.38 18.30
N THR A 69 -5.63 3.57 17.39
CA THR A 69 -6.17 2.24 17.71
C THR A 69 -5.07 1.23 18.03
N LEU A 70 -3.97 1.20 17.27
CA LEU A 70 -2.84 0.31 17.56
C LEU A 70 -2.16 0.68 18.88
N TYR A 71 -1.90 1.96 19.09
CA TYR A 71 -1.28 2.50 20.30
C TYR A 71 -2.10 2.16 21.55
N ALA A 72 -3.43 2.34 21.50
CA ALA A 72 -4.33 1.98 22.60
C ALA A 72 -4.29 0.47 22.93
N ARG A 73 -4.14 -0.40 21.91
CA ARG A 73 -3.96 -1.85 22.11
C ARG A 73 -2.58 -2.19 22.69
N MET A 74 -1.54 -1.46 22.28
CA MET A 74 -0.14 -1.80 22.56
C MET A 74 0.42 -1.25 23.87
N ILE A 75 -0.03 -0.07 24.34
CA ILE A 75 0.62 0.63 25.46
C ILE A 75 0.56 -0.15 26.78
N GLY A 76 -0.57 -0.78 27.09
CA GLY A 76 -0.76 -1.60 28.29
C GLY A 76 0.14 -2.85 28.32
N PRO A 77 0.09 -3.71 27.29
CA PRO A 77 0.99 -4.86 27.13
C PRO A 77 2.47 -4.47 27.13
N ALA A 78 2.86 -3.42 26.41
CA ALA A 78 4.24 -2.90 26.38
C ALA A 78 4.73 -2.49 27.78
N GLN A 79 3.93 -1.73 28.54
CA GLN A 79 4.26 -1.36 29.91
C GLN A 79 4.32 -2.58 30.86
N ALA A 80 3.46 -3.57 30.68
CA ALA A 80 3.48 -4.79 31.48
C ALA A 80 4.75 -5.61 31.22
N TYR A 81 5.12 -5.80 29.95
CA TYR A 81 6.33 -6.53 29.57
C TYR A 81 7.60 -5.82 30.04
N ALA A 82 7.71 -4.50 29.82
CA ALA A 82 8.83 -3.69 30.31
C ALA A 82 9.04 -3.81 31.83
N ARG A 83 7.94 -3.81 32.61
CA ARG A 83 8.00 -4.06 34.06
C ARG A 83 8.46 -5.49 34.40
N SER A 84 8.03 -6.50 33.65
CA SER A 84 8.40 -7.90 33.92
C SER A 84 9.87 -8.24 33.65
N ILE A 85 10.52 -7.53 32.72
CA ILE A 85 11.95 -7.75 32.39
C ILE A 85 12.90 -6.79 33.11
N SER A 86 12.37 -5.77 33.79
CA SER A 86 13.18 -4.81 34.56
C SER A 86 13.64 -5.40 35.89
N GLY A 87 14.86 -5.04 36.31
CA GLY A 87 15.49 -5.49 37.55
C GLY A 87 16.12 -4.36 38.36
N PRO A 88 16.87 -4.68 39.44
CA PRO A 88 17.47 -3.68 40.32
C PRO A 88 18.63 -2.89 39.68
N ASP A 89 19.37 -3.53 38.75
CA ASP A 89 20.58 -2.95 38.12
C ASP A 89 20.33 -2.31 36.75
N ALA A 90 19.23 -2.70 36.09
CA ALA A 90 18.81 -2.16 34.79
C ALA A 90 17.29 -2.32 34.61
N GLY A 91 16.65 -1.35 33.95
CA GLY A 91 15.21 -1.38 33.73
C GLY A 91 14.73 -0.45 32.62
N ILE A 92 13.55 -0.75 32.10
CA ILE A 92 12.91 -0.09 30.96
C ILE A 92 11.62 0.58 31.43
N THR A 93 11.49 1.87 31.11
CA THR A 93 10.25 2.63 31.32
C THR A 93 9.65 2.99 29.98
N VAL A 94 8.42 2.54 29.74
CA VAL A 94 7.61 2.90 28.56
C VAL A 94 6.68 4.04 28.95
N ILE A 95 7.01 5.25 28.48
CA ILE A 95 6.27 6.48 28.76
C ILE A 95 5.30 6.74 27.60
N PRO A 96 3.99 6.82 27.87
CA PRO A 96 2.98 7.29 26.91
C PRO A 96 3.31 8.69 26.35
N ASP A 97 3.24 8.85 25.03
CA ASP A 97 3.19 10.15 24.35
C ASP A 97 1.83 10.24 23.64
N TYR A 98 0.83 10.76 24.36
CA TYR A 98 -0.55 10.82 23.90
C TYR A 98 -0.75 11.82 22.75
N ASP A 99 0.02 12.91 22.73
CA ASP A 99 -0.07 13.94 21.70
C ASP A 99 0.45 13.43 20.35
N ARG A 100 1.51 12.60 20.38
CA ARG A 100 2.11 11.98 19.18
C ARG A 100 1.65 10.55 18.93
N GLN A 101 0.67 10.05 19.69
CA GLN A 101 0.15 8.67 19.62
C GLN A 101 1.26 7.60 19.63
N SER A 102 2.33 7.85 20.38
CA SER A 102 3.56 7.06 20.36
C SER A 102 4.05 6.75 21.79
N TYR A 103 5.17 6.06 21.91
CA TYR A 103 5.79 5.75 23.20
C TYR A 103 7.26 6.15 23.21
N ARG A 104 7.68 6.74 24.33
CA ARG A 104 9.10 6.94 24.63
C ARG A 104 9.62 5.79 25.47
N ILE A 105 10.66 5.13 25.00
CA ILE A 105 11.36 4.07 25.75
C ILE A 105 12.56 4.72 26.43
N ASN A 106 12.54 4.78 27.75
CA ASN A 106 13.68 5.22 28.56
C ASN A 106 14.39 4.00 29.15
N LEU A 107 15.67 3.85 28.86
CA LEU A 107 16.55 2.86 29.50
C LEU A 107 17.18 3.47 30.76
N SER A 108 17.29 2.67 31.81
CA SER A 108 17.92 3.04 33.08
C SER A 108 18.86 1.94 33.54
N TYR A 109 19.98 2.31 34.17
CA TYR A 109 20.93 1.36 34.75
C TYR A 109 21.67 1.95 35.96
N ARG A 110 22.22 1.07 36.79
CA ARG A 110 23.04 1.39 37.96
C ARG A 110 24.38 0.66 37.87
N GLY A 111 25.45 1.28 38.38
CA GLY A 111 26.81 0.72 38.33
C GLY A 111 27.23 0.33 36.91
N GLY A 112 27.86 -0.83 36.77
CA GLY A 112 28.27 -1.40 35.48
C GLY A 112 27.13 -1.99 34.63
N GLY A 113 25.85 -1.85 35.03
CA GLY A 113 24.69 -2.49 34.42
C GLY A 113 24.32 -2.08 32.98
N ARG A 114 25.18 -1.33 32.28
CA ARG A 114 24.95 -0.84 30.91
C ARG A 114 24.68 -1.98 29.92
N GLN A 115 25.51 -3.04 29.93
CA GLN A 115 25.34 -4.18 29.04
C GLN A 115 24.03 -4.94 29.32
N THR A 116 23.59 -4.98 30.58
CA THR A 116 22.28 -5.51 30.97
C THR A 116 21.15 -4.65 30.39
N ALA A 117 21.24 -3.32 30.47
CA ALA A 117 20.23 -2.42 29.91
C ALA A 117 20.14 -2.51 28.38
N GLU A 118 21.28 -2.62 27.68
CA GLU A 118 21.33 -2.85 26.23
C GLU A 118 20.62 -4.17 25.87
N ARG A 119 20.92 -5.27 26.58
CA ARG A 119 20.24 -6.57 26.37
C ARG A 119 18.75 -6.54 26.69
N LEU A 120 18.32 -5.80 27.72
CA LEU A 120 16.90 -5.62 28.02
C LEU A 120 16.20 -4.84 26.89
N ALA A 121 16.87 -3.84 26.30
CA ALA A 121 16.33 -3.08 25.18
C ALA A 121 16.08 -3.99 23.97
N ASP A 122 17.03 -4.87 23.63
CA ASP A 122 16.86 -5.84 22.55
C ASP A 122 15.67 -6.78 22.79
N LEU A 123 15.55 -7.36 24.00
CA LEU A 123 14.40 -8.20 24.38
C LEU A 123 13.07 -7.44 24.30
N PHE A 124 13.07 -6.15 24.65
CA PHE A 124 11.89 -5.29 24.55
C PHE A 124 11.52 -5.00 23.09
N HIS A 125 12.50 -4.76 22.23
CA HIS A 125 12.28 -4.58 20.80
C HIS A 125 11.83 -5.89 20.11
N ASP A 126 12.35 -7.05 20.52
CA ASP A 126 11.86 -8.37 20.08
C ASP A 126 10.38 -8.56 20.41
N TYR A 127 10.00 -8.26 21.65
CA TYR A 127 8.61 -8.30 22.08
C TYR A 127 7.71 -7.38 21.25
N LEU A 128 8.13 -6.13 20.98
CA LEU A 128 7.35 -5.22 20.14
C LEU A 128 7.19 -5.74 18.71
N VAL A 129 8.21 -6.37 18.12
CA VAL A 129 8.08 -7.03 16.80
C VAL A 129 7.02 -8.13 16.83
N GLU A 130 7.08 -9.07 17.77
CA GLU A 130 6.12 -10.16 17.83
C GLU A 130 4.69 -9.70 18.18
N GLN A 131 4.53 -8.63 18.98
CA GLN A 131 3.21 -8.04 19.21
C GLN A 131 2.64 -7.35 17.96
N PHE A 132 3.44 -6.62 17.19
CA PHE A 132 2.97 -6.01 15.94
C PHE A 132 2.64 -7.05 14.86
N LYS A 133 3.42 -8.13 14.79
CA LYS A 133 3.14 -9.30 13.95
C LYS A 133 1.78 -9.95 14.29
N ALA A 134 1.42 -10.02 15.58
CA ALA A 134 0.09 -10.47 15.99
C ALA A 134 -1.06 -9.54 15.58
N LEU A 135 -0.78 -8.31 15.13
CA LEU A 135 -1.77 -7.33 14.63
C LEU A 135 -1.91 -7.32 13.10
N GLU A 136 -1.06 -8.02 12.35
CA GLU A 136 -1.12 -8.16 10.87
C GLU A 136 -2.51 -8.53 10.29
N PRO A 137 -3.40 -9.27 10.97
CA PRO A 137 -4.76 -9.52 10.47
C PRO A 137 -5.62 -8.26 10.32
N ILE A 138 -5.33 -7.18 11.06
CA ILE A 138 -6.17 -5.97 11.13
C ILE A 138 -5.46 -4.68 10.70
N THR A 139 -4.14 -4.69 10.51
CA THR A 139 -3.36 -3.51 10.14
C THR A 139 -2.20 -3.88 9.22
N TYR A 140 -1.67 -2.89 8.49
CA TYR A 140 -0.43 -3.04 7.74
C TYR A 140 0.80 -2.54 8.50
N TYR A 141 0.67 -2.01 9.71
CA TYR A 141 1.83 -1.51 10.43
C TYR A 141 2.62 -2.62 11.12
N ARG A 142 3.94 -2.53 11.04
CA ARG A 142 4.94 -3.39 11.68
C ARG A 142 5.82 -2.57 12.60
N PHE A 143 6.39 -3.17 13.64
CA PHE A 143 7.41 -2.48 14.43
C PHE A 143 8.78 -2.57 13.73
N ASN A 144 9.45 -1.43 13.53
CA ASN A 144 10.80 -1.35 13.00
C ASN A 144 11.78 -0.99 14.11
N LYS A 145 12.71 -1.91 14.41
CA LYS A 145 13.72 -1.74 15.47
C LYS A 145 14.69 -0.60 15.19
N THR A 146 15.10 -0.41 13.94
CA THR A 146 16.05 0.64 13.53
C THR A 146 15.50 2.04 13.78
N TYR A 147 14.20 2.25 13.54
CA TYR A 147 13.51 3.51 13.79
C TYR A 147 12.84 3.59 15.17
N ASN A 148 12.86 2.49 15.94
CA ASN A 148 12.19 2.34 17.22
C ASN A 148 10.72 2.80 17.19
N SER A 149 10.00 2.44 16.12
CA SER A 149 8.68 2.97 15.79
C SER A 149 7.86 1.96 14.98
N PRO A 150 6.53 1.98 15.08
CA PRO A 150 5.66 1.47 14.03
C PRO A 150 5.98 2.16 12.69
N VAL A 151 5.93 1.39 11.60
CA VAL A 151 6.01 1.85 10.21
C VAL A 151 5.06 1.00 9.37
N MET A 152 4.62 1.49 8.21
CA MET A 152 3.83 0.68 7.30
C MET A 152 4.65 -0.48 6.72
N ASN A 153 3.99 -1.63 6.49
CA ASN A 153 4.53 -2.75 5.74
C ASN A 153 3.99 -2.70 4.31
N TYR A 154 4.64 -1.91 3.46
CA TYR A 154 4.21 -1.73 2.07
C TYR A 154 4.20 -3.04 1.28
N GLN A 155 5.09 -3.99 1.60
CA GLN A 155 5.09 -5.32 0.97
C GLN A 155 3.76 -6.04 1.21
N SER A 156 3.25 -6.01 2.45
CA SER A 156 1.96 -6.60 2.78
C SER A 156 0.79 -5.89 2.08
N VAL A 157 0.82 -4.56 1.92
CA VAL A 157 -0.21 -3.84 1.15
C VAL A 157 -0.19 -4.28 -0.31
N ILE A 158 0.97 -4.27 -0.95
CA ILE A 158 1.12 -4.61 -2.37
C ILE A 158 0.78 -6.08 -2.64
N LYS A 159 1.10 -6.97 -1.70
CA LYS A 159 0.69 -8.39 -1.75
C LYS A 159 -0.81 -8.57 -1.59
N ASP A 160 -1.44 -7.93 -0.59
CA ASP A 160 -2.87 -8.05 -0.34
C ASP A 160 -3.72 -7.47 -1.48
N TYR A 161 -3.17 -6.56 -2.30
CA TYR A 161 -3.82 -5.95 -3.47
C TYR A 161 -3.17 -6.31 -4.83
N GLN A 162 -2.45 -7.42 -4.90
CA GLN A 162 -1.77 -7.86 -6.13
C GLN A 162 -2.76 -8.11 -7.29
N ASP A 163 -3.95 -8.62 -6.97
CA ASP A 163 -5.09 -8.79 -7.89
C ASP A 163 -5.45 -7.49 -8.63
N VAL A 164 -5.54 -6.39 -7.89
CA VAL A 164 -5.91 -5.08 -8.42
C VAL A 164 -4.77 -4.43 -9.19
N ILE A 165 -3.54 -4.60 -8.71
CA ILE A 165 -2.32 -4.14 -9.41
C ILE A 165 -2.18 -4.84 -10.77
N GLN A 166 -2.47 -6.14 -10.84
CA GLN A 166 -2.47 -6.92 -12.07
C GLN A 166 -3.59 -6.54 -13.03
N ALA A 167 -4.80 -6.28 -12.51
CA ALA A 167 -5.90 -5.75 -13.31
C ALA A 167 -5.55 -4.38 -13.93
N LEU A 168 -4.98 -3.47 -13.14
CA LEU A 168 -4.46 -2.18 -13.60
C LEU A 168 -3.40 -2.36 -14.70
N ASN A 169 -2.32 -3.11 -14.45
CA ASN A 169 -1.27 -3.33 -15.43
C ASN A 169 -1.78 -4.02 -16.71
N THR A 170 -2.77 -4.91 -16.60
CA THR A 170 -3.42 -5.55 -17.75
C THR A 170 -4.16 -4.52 -18.61
N ALA A 171 -4.81 -3.52 -17.99
CA ALA A 171 -5.50 -2.45 -18.70
C ALA A 171 -4.56 -1.58 -19.57
N PHE A 172 -3.27 -1.48 -19.19
CA PHE A 172 -2.25 -0.78 -19.99
C PHE A 172 -1.70 -1.60 -21.18
N GLN A 173 -1.98 -2.91 -21.30
CA GLN A 173 -1.32 -3.76 -22.31
C GLN A 173 -1.54 -3.29 -23.76
N SER A 174 -2.71 -2.73 -24.08
CA SER A 174 -3.03 -2.16 -25.40
C SER A 174 -2.15 -0.94 -25.74
N ARG A 175 -1.79 -0.14 -24.73
CA ARG A 175 -0.90 1.03 -24.84
C ARG A 175 0.58 0.63 -24.82
N ASP A 176 0.92 -0.38 -24.03
CA ASP A 176 2.30 -0.87 -23.87
C ASP A 176 2.88 -1.48 -25.16
N ALA A 177 2.02 -2.01 -26.05
CA ALA A 177 2.41 -2.77 -27.24
C ALA A 177 3.38 -2.06 -28.21
N GLN A 178 3.38 -0.73 -28.23
CA GLN A 178 4.28 0.10 -29.05
C GLN A 178 5.17 1.04 -28.22
N ARG A 179 5.12 0.95 -26.88
CA ARG A 179 5.87 1.83 -25.96
C ARG A 179 7.12 1.12 -25.45
N GLY A 180 8.23 1.86 -25.36
CA GLY A 180 9.44 1.43 -24.68
C GLY A 180 9.26 1.42 -23.16
N LEU A 181 10.26 0.96 -22.41
CA LEU A 181 10.09 0.80 -20.96
C LEU A 181 9.84 2.13 -20.23
N VAL A 182 10.55 3.19 -20.62
CA VAL A 182 10.41 4.52 -19.99
C VAL A 182 9.00 5.06 -20.21
N GLU A 183 8.48 4.94 -21.43
CA GLU A 183 7.13 5.36 -21.81
C GLU A 183 6.04 4.56 -21.07
N ARG A 184 6.26 3.27 -20.80
CA ARG A 184 5.34 2.44 -19.99
C ARG A 184 5.32 2.85 -18.53
N ILE A 185 6.47 3.23 -17.96
CA ILE A 185 6.56 3.78 -16.61
C ILE A 185 5.87 5.14 -16.56
N ASP A 186 6.09 5.99 -17.57
CA ASP A 186 5.50 7.32 -17.67
C ASP A 186 3.97 7.29 -17.77
N ASP A 187 3.39 6.41 -18.58
CA ASP A 187 1.93 6.25 -18.67
C ASP A 187 1.28 5.96 -17.30
N ARG A 188 1.93 5.11 -16.49
CA ARG A 188 1.46 4.71 -15.17
C ARG A 188 1.67 5.81 -14.13
N LEU A 189 2.77 6.55 -14.24
CA LEU A 189 3.08 7.71 -13.41
C LEU A 189 2.05 8.84 -13.66
N LEU A 190 1.78 9.14 -14.92
CA LEU A 190 0.83 10.17 -15.34
C LEU A 190 -0.61 9.83 -14.95
N PHE A 191 -1.01 8.56 -15.08
CA PHE A 191 -2.29 8.06 -14.58
C PHE A 191 -2.47 8.32 -13.07
N LEU A 192 -1.50 7.98 -12.22
CA LEU A 192 -1.62 8.22 -10.77
C LEU A 192 -1.52 9.71 -10.39
N GLN A 193 -0.89 10.54 -11.24
CA GLN A 193 -0.91 11.99 -11.10
C GLN A 193 -2.26 12.64 -11.47
N THR A 194 -3.18 11.95 -12.15
CA THR A 194 -4.53 12.51 -12.46
C THR A 194 -5.54 12.26 -11.35
N ILE A 195 -5.36 11.19 -10.57
CA ILE A 195 -6.08 10.94 -9.31
C ILE A 195 -5.87 12.15 -8.39
N LYS A 196 -6.90 12.62 -7.68
CA LYS A 196 -6.80 13.84 -6.86
C LYS A 196 -5.81 13.62 -5.69
N TYR A 197 -4.93 14.60 -5.44
CA TYR A 197 -4.17 14.61 -4.18
C TYR A 197 -5.10 15.01 -3.02
N ASP A 198 -5.07 14.24 -1.94
CA ASP A 198 -5.81 14.51 -0.71
C ASP A 198 -4.95 14.11 0.49
N ALA A 199 -4.71 15.00 1.44
CA ALA A 199 -3.82 14.73 2.58
C ALA A 199 -4.45 13.82 3.63
N LEU A 200 -5.76 13.54 3.53
CA LEU A 200 -6.54 12.72 4.47
C LEU A 200 -6.62 13.30 5.90
N ASP A 201 -6.21 14.55 6.13
CA ASP A 201 -6.23 15.25 7.43
C ASP A 201 -7.60 15.24 8.16
N ASN A 202 -8.70 15.03 7.42
CA ASN A 202 -10.08 15.03 7.91
C ASN A 202 -10.71 13.62 7.94
N ASP A 203 -9.95 12.58 7.55
CA ASP A 203 -10.38 11.19 7.53
C ASP A 203 -9.90 10.47 8.80
N ASP A 204 -10.59 9.40 9.22
CA ASP A 204 -10.12 8.50 10.29
C ASP A 204 -8.99 7.55 9.83
N PHE A 205 -8.53 7.70 8.57
CA PHE A 205 -7.61 6.81 7.86
C PHE A 205 -6.27 7.51 7.61
N GLU A 206 -5.18 6.84 7.97
CA GLU A 206 -3.82 7.37 7.77
C GLU A 206 -3.28 7.14 6.35
N PHE A 207 -3.93 6.25 5.58
CA PHE A 207 -3.74 6.07 4.14
C PHE A 207 -5.01 5.44 3.53
N LEU A 208 -5.16 5.48 2.21
CA LEU A 208 -6.20 4.74 1.48
C LEU A 208 -5.60 3.49 0.81
N ASN A 209 -6.28 2.36 0.96
CA ASN A 209 -5.88 1.15 0.24
C ASN A 209 -6.07 1.30 -1.29
N PRO A 210 -5.35 0.52 -2.13
CA PRO A 210 -5.44 0.60 -3.59
C PRO A 210 -6.86 0.60 -4.18
N ILE A 211 -7.77 -0.27 -3.70
CA ILE A 211 -9.16 -0.28 -4.18
C ILE A 211 -9.85 1.04 -3.82
N ARG A 212 -9.67 1.49 -2.58
CA ARG A 212 -10.35 2.67 -2.05
C ARG A 212 -9.87 3.96 -2.71
N LEU A 213 -8.57 4.08 -2.99
CA LEU A 213 -7.98 5.15 -3.79
C LEU A 213 -8.60 5.23 -5.20
N LEU A 214 -8.85 4.08 -5.84
CA LEU A 214 -9.47 4.02 -7.16
C LEU A 214 -10.97 4.35 -7.11
N LEU A 215 -11.69 3.86 -6.10
CA LEU A 215 -13.13 4.12 -5.91
C LEU A 215 -13.42 5.60 -5.58
N GLU A 216 -12.62 6.20 -4.69
CA GLU A 216 -12.80 7.58 -4.24
C GLU A 216 -12.08 8.60 -5.17
N GLN A 217 -11.30 8.11 -6.14
CA GLN A 217 -10.46 8.90 -7.07
C GLN A 217 -9.59 9.96 -6.38
N ARG A 218 -9.14 9.66 -5.17
CA ARG A 218 -8.29 10.51 -4.35
C ARG A 218 -7.27 9.68 -3.57
N GLY A 219 -6.20 10.31 -3.11
CA GLY A 219 -5.24 9.71 -2.20
C GLY A 219 -4.08 10.64 -1.86
N ASP A 220 -3.41 10.31 -0.76
CA ASP A 220 -2.25 11.06 -0.26
C ASP A 220 -0.96 10.66 -1.00
N CYS A 221 0.18 11.08 -0.45
CA CYS A 221 1.48 10.69 -0.99
C CYS A 221 1.75 9.18 -0.91
N GLU A 222 1.41 8.54 0.21
CA GLU A 222 1.69 7.14 0.51
C GLU A 222 0.80 6.21 -0.32
N SER A 223 -0.51 6.44 -0.33
CA SER A 223 -1.50 5.64 -1.08
C SER A 223 -1.14 5.54 -2.57
N LYS A 224 -0.80 6.67 -3.20
CA LYS A 224 -0.46 6.73 -4.62
C LYS A 224 0.86 6.02 -4.93
N GLN A 225 1.86 6.18 -4.07
CA GLN A 225 3.18 5.59 -4.27
C GLN A 225 3.16 4.08 -4.06
N ILE A 226 2.34 3.57 -3.14
CA ILE A 226 2.09 2.13 -2.97
C ILE A 226 1.55 1.51 -4.27
N VAL A 227 0.52 2.11 -4.88
CA VAL A 227 -0.03 1.62 -6.16
C VAL A 227 1.04 1.69 -7.25
N PHE A 228 1.78 2.79 -7.35
CA PHE A 228 2.83 2.95 -8.35
C PHE A 228 3.95 1.92 -8.20
N ALA A 229 4.51 1.75 -7.01
CA ALA A 229 5.55 0.77 -6.73
C ALA A 229 5.08 -0.67 -7.00
N GLY A 230 3.82 -0.98 -6.67
CA GLY A 230 3.17 -2.24 -7.04
C GLY A 230 3.12 -2.45 -8.55
N MET A 231 2.64 -1.47 -9.31
CA MET A 231 2.59 -1.52 -10.78
C MET A 231 3.98 -1.68 -11.40
N LEU A 232 5.01 -1.02 -10.86
CA LEU A 232 6.40 -1.21 -11.31
C LEU A 232 6.93 -2.61 -11.02
N LYS A 233 6.61 -3.16 -9.84
CA LYS A 233 7.07 -4.50 -9.45
C LYS A 233 6.40 -5.60 -10.26
N ASP A 234 5.14 -5.45 -10.61
CA ASP A 234 4.43 -6.38 -11.50
C ASP A 234 4.85 -6.21 -12.98
N LEU A 235 5.11 -4.98 -13.44
CA LEU A 235 5.65 -4.71 -14.79
C LEU A 235 7.09 -5.25 -14.95
N MET A 236 7.89 -5.26 -13.87
CA MET A 236 9.31 -5.63 -13.87
C MET A 236 9.72 -6.39 -12.59
N PRO A 237 9.30 -7.66 -12.42
CA PRO A 237 9.52 -8.41 -11.18
C PRO A 237 11.00 -8.57 -10.79
N GLY A 238 11.90 -8.65 -11.78
CA GLY A 238 13.36 -8.75 -11.58
C GLY A 238 14.09 -7.43 -11.28
N ARG A 239 13.38 -6.31 -11.09
CA ARG A 239 13.97 -5.01 -10.71
C ARG A 239 13.74 -4.71 -9.23
N LEU A 240 14.72 -4.05 -8.61
CA LEU A 240 14.55 -3.51 -7.26
C LEU A 240 13.65 -2.27 -7.30
N VAL A 241 12.70 -2.22 -6.38
CA VAL A 241 11.76 -1.12 -6.17
C VAL A 241 11.75 -0.83 -4.69
N TYR A 242 11.85 0.44 -4.29
CA TYR A 242 11.74 0.85 -2.90
C TYR A 242 10.74 1.99 -2.77
N LEU A 243 10.07 2.05 -1.63
CA LEU A 243 9.40 3.26 -1.16
C LEU A 243 10.34 4.00 -0.22
N VAL A 244 10.54 5.29 -0.49
CA VAL A 244 11.56 6.11 0.16
C VAL A 244 10.90 7.27 0.90
N SER A 245 10.84 7.17 2.22
CA SER A 245 10.25 8.21 3.07
C SER A 245 11.24 9.37 3.27
N LEU A 246 10.75 10.57 3.02
CA LEU A 246 11.45 11.85 3.16
C LEU A 246 10.99 12.50 4.46
N ARG A 247 11.44 11.96 5.60
CA ARG A 247 10.94 12.33 6.94
C ARG A 247 11.04 13.83 7.27
N ASN A 248 11.95 14.55 6.64
CA ASN A 248 12.11 16.00 6.80
C ASN A 248 11.08 16.85 6.01
N LYS A 249 10.22 16.22 5.20
CA LYS A 249 9.30 16.85 4.24
C LYS A 249 7.90 16.22 4.20
N GLU A 250 7.60 15.27 5.09
CA GLU A 250 6.31 14.56 5.18
C GLU A 250 5.84 14.03 3.80
N HIS A 251 6.76 13.42 3.07
CA HIS A 251 6.55 12.97 1.69
C HIS A 251 7.20 11.61 1.44
N ILE A 252 6.69 10.86 0.47
CA ILE A 252 7.24 9.56 0.07
C ILE A 252 7.35 9.49 -1.46
N VAL A 253 8.43 8.85 -1.93
CA VAL A 253 8.73 8.69 -3.36
C VAL A 253 9.09 7.25 -3.68
N THR A 254 8.81 6.81 -4.92
CA THR A 254 9.24 5.49 -5.39
C THR A 254 10.65 5.60 -5.96
N ALA A 255 11.55 4.72 -5.53
CA ALA A 255 12.87 4.54 -6.13
C ALA A 255 12.88 3.26 -6.97
N PHE A 256 13.20 3.37 -8.26
CA PHE A 256 13.14 2.27 -9.22
C PHE A 256 14.51 2.01 -9.85
N GLN A 257 14.99 0.75 -9.83
CA GLN A 257 16.31 0.39 -10.34
C GLN A 257 16.43 0.58 -11.86
N ALA A 258 17.33 1.46 -12.28
CA ALA A 258 17.56 1.81 -13.67
C ALA A 258 19.06 1.92 -13.98
N ASP A 259 19.71 0.79 -14.24
CA ASP A 259 21.16 0.71 -14.47
C ASP A 259 21.64 1.46 -15.73
N GLU A 260 20.74 1.85 -16.63
CA GLU A 260 21.06 2.59 -17.86
C GLU A 260 20.66 4.08 -17.80
N ALA A 261 20.01 4.52 -16.71
CA ALA A 261 19.56 5.90 -16.61
C ALA A 261 20.75 6.89 -16.42
N PRO A 262 20.68 8.11 -17.01
CA PRO A 262 21.72 9.13 -16.87
C PRO A 262 21.94 9.53 -15.41
N GLU A 263 23.21 9.63 -15.00
CA GLU A 263 23.61 9.85 -13.60
C GLU A 263 22.92 11.05 -12.94
N LYS A 264 22.76 12.16 -13.67
CA LYS A 264 22.03 13.38 -13.25
C LYS A 264 20.56 13.19 -12.86
N TYR A 265 19.97 12.02 -13.13
CA TYR A 265 18.59 11.66 -12.78
C TYR A 265 18.50 10.49 -11.80
N THR A 266 19.64 9.88 -11.44
CA THR A 266 19.70 8.70 -10.58
C THR A 266 20.38 8.97 -9.25
N ILE A 267 20.08 8.17 -8.25
CA ILE A 267 20.84 8.08 -7.00
C ILE A 267 21.41 6.67 -6.81
N TRP A 268 22.58 6.58 -6.18
CA TRP A 268 23.18 5.30 -5.81
C TRP A 268 22.68 4.83 -4.44
N HIS A 269 22.32 3.56 -4.33
CA HIS A 269 21.99 2.87 -3.07
C HIS A 269 22.38 1.39 -3.21
N GLU A 270 23.02 0.81 -2.20
CA GLU A 270 23.41 -0.62 -2.15
C GLU A 270 24.10 -1.17 -3.42
N GLY A 271 24.87 -0.33 -4.13
CA GLY A 271 25.58 -0.72 -5.36
C GLY A 271 24.74 -0.65 -6.65
N HIS A 272 23.48 -0.21 -6.57
CA HIS A 272 22.56 -0.04 -7.69
C HIS A 272 22.22 1.44 -7.95
N ARG A 273 21.80 1.76 -9.18
CA ARG A 273 21.30 3.10 -9.57
C ARG A 273 19.77 3.11 -9.61
N PHE A 274 19.18 4.12 -8.97
CA PHE A 274 17.73 4.28 -8.86
C PHE A 274 17.26 5.61 -9.45
N LEU A 275 16.22 5.58 -10.28
CA LEU A 275 15.41 6.75 -10.61
C LEU A 275 14.46 7.05 -9.44
N ILE A 276 14.31 8.33 -9.10
CA ILE A 276 13.30 8.79 -8.13
C ILE A 276 12.06 9.30 -8.85
N LEU A 277 10.91 8.72 -8.52
CA LEU A 277 9.65 8.89 -9.21
C LEU A 277 8.57 9.35 -8.24
N ASP A 278 7.76 10.33 -8.67
CA ASP A 278 6.72 10.93 -7.83
C ASP A 278 5.33 10.88 -8.48
N ALA A 279 4.49 10.00 -7.93
CA ALA A 279 3.12 9.75 -8.37
C ALA A 279 2.10 10.76 -7.78
N THR A 280 2.51 11.64 -6.86
CA THR A 280 1.57 12.50 -6.11
C THR A 280 0.87 13.52 -7.00
N GLY A 281 1.60 14.19 -7.89
CA GLY A 281 1.05 15.12 -8.87
C GLY A 281 0.37 16.35 -8.26
N PRO A 282 -0.35 17.17 -9.06
CA PRO A 282 -0.54 17.07 -10.51
C PRO A 282 0.56 17.87 -11.24
N SER A 283 1.69 17.21 -11.52
CA SER A 283 2.82 17.88 -12.18
C SER A 283 2.81 17.73 -13.70
N HIS A 284 2.00 16.77 -14.21
CA HIS A 284 1.99 16.25 -15.59
C HIS A 284 3.42 16.14 -16.17
N SER A 285 4.36 15.71 -15.32
CA SER A 285 5.77 15.75 -15.65
C SER A 285 6.27 14.35 -15.91
N SER A 286 6.67 14.12 -17.17
CA SER A 286 7.35 12.90 -17.60
C SER A 286 8.57 12.59 -16.72
N LEU A 287 8.96 11.32 -16.68
CA LEU A 287 9.90 10.71 -15.76
C LEU A 287 11.20 11.50 -15.64
N SER A 288 11.73 11.97 -16.77
CA SER A 288 12.94 12.79 -16.83
C SER A 288 12.77 14.16 -16.15
N ARG A 289 11.59 14.78 -16.24
CA ARG A 289 11.27 16.06 -15.59
C ARG A 289 10.88 15.88 -14.11
N SER A 290 10.17 14.80 -13.77
CA SER A 290 9.85 14.48 -12.38
C SER A 290 11.12 14.17 -11.59
N SER A 291 11.92 13.20 -12.05
CA SER A 291 13.19 12.79 -11.42
C SER A 291 14.18 13.96 -11.31
N ALA A 292 14.34 14.78 -12.36
CA ALA A 292 15.23 15.94 -12.33
C ALA A 292 14.79 17.02 -11.32
N ARG A 293 13.49 17.32 -11.27
CA ARG A 293 12.94 18.30 -10.32
C ARG A 293 13.08 17.81 -8.89
N LEU A 294 12.81 16.52 -8.63
CA LEU A 294 12.98 15.90 -7.33
C LEU A 294 14.45 15.88 -6.91
N ALA A 295 15.36 15.43 -7.77
CA ALA A 295 16.79 15.45 -7.51
C ALA A 295 17.29 16.86 -7.14
N ALA A 296 16.93 17.87 -7.93
CA ALA A 296 17.33 19.26 -7.69
C ALA A 296 16.67 19.90 -6.47
N ARG A 297 15.39 19.60 -6.18
CA ARG A 297 14.62 20.20 -5.07
C ARG A 297 14.83 19.48 -3.73
N LEU A 298 15.17 18.20 -3.76
CA LEU A 298 15.26 17.38 -2.56
C LEU A 298 16.67 17.29 -1.98
N GLY A 299 17.71 17.57 -2.76
CA GLY A 299 19.10 17.64 -2.26
C GLY A 299 19.56 16.31 -1.68
N PHE A 300 19.31 15.21 -2.42
CA PHE A 300 19.34 13.83 -1.95
C PHE A 300 20.71 13.28 -1.51
N THR A 301 21.25 13.75 -0.38
CA THR A 301 22.20 12.94 0.41
C THR A 301 21.51 11.66 0.90
N ALA A 302 22.24 10.56 1.07
CA ALA A 302 21.64 9.24 1.32
C ALA A 302 21.06 9.10 2.74
N ASP A 303 21.58 9.86 3.69
CA ASP A 303 21.63 9.48 5.12
C ASP A 303 20.37 9.84 5.94
N GLU A 304 19.41 10.58 5.37
CA GLU A 304 18.15 10.96 6.03
C GLU A 304 16.90 10.17 5.54
N LYS A 305 17.11 9.07 4.80
CA LYS A 305 16.04 8.34 4.10
C LYS A 305 15.73 6.99 4.73
N VAL A 306 14.43 6.69 4.86
CA VAL A 306 13.96 5.31 5.06
C VAL A 306 13.76 4.69 3.71
N TRP A 307 14.54 3.66 3.40
CA TRP A 307 14.32 2.81 2.24
C TRP A 307 13.58 1.56 2.71
N ASP A 308 12.42 1.27 2.12
CA ASP A 308 11.68 0.04 2.36
C ASP A 308 11.48 -0.68 1.03
N GLU A 309 12.08 -1.86 0.88
CA GLU A 309 12.06 -2.60 -0.37
C GLU A 309 10.65 -3.14 -0.64
N VAL A 310 10.18 -2.99 -1.87
CA VAL A 310 8.88 -3.49 -2.33
C VAL A 310 9.05 -4.83 -3.02
N GLY A 311 8.57 -5.88 -2.36
CA GLY A 311 8.41 -7.20 -2.96
C GLY A 311 9.70 -7.98 -3.15
N THR A 312 10.52 -8.07 -2.11
CA THR A 312 11.42 -9.22 -1.97
C THR A 312 10.55 -10.48 -1.99
N PRO A 313 10.84 -11.50 -2.82
CA PRO A 313 10.27 -12.82 -2.58
C PRO A 313 10.62 -13.26 -1.15
N PRO A 314 9.80 -14.07 -0.47
CA PRO A 314 10.32 -14.78 0.70
C PRO A 314 11.55 -15.58 0.24
N GLY A 315 12.71 -15.29 0.83
CA GLY A 315 13.83 -16.21 0.75
C GLY A 315 13.44 -17.52 1.43
N ASP A 316 13.81 -18.64 0.79
CA ASP A 316 13.55 -20.01 1.27
C ASP A 316 14.13 -20.27 2.69
#